data_AF-A0A388KWP5-F1
#
_entry.id   AF-A0A388KWP5-F1
#
_cell.length_a   1.000
_cell.length_b   1.000
_cell.length_c   1.000
_cell.angle_alpha   90.00
_cell.angle_beta   90.00
_cell.angle_gamma   90.00
#
_symmetry.space_group_name_H-M   'P 1'
#
loop_
_entity.id
_entity.type
_entity.pdbx_description
1 polymer ?
#
loop_
_entity_poly.entity_id
_entity_poly.type
_entity_poly.pdbx_seq_one_letter_code
_entity_poly.pdbx_strand_id
1 'polypeptide(L)'
;MPTREGGKEEEKAEEEEAEEEEAEEEKAEEEEAEEEEAEEEVGEEDVAPRGVVVKLAITRESVDTIVVDVKIKSGSMSADVISLAEQTLSQIRRAGCRNCLLWAKSDDLARTVKRIDPSVKAGYVVMNDSSNTWMTDVLRIETAEAIAVYHGLVNQRLVATARRGGKEIFAWTVDEETDMENMIEEGVDVVITNDPLRFRAVLSRYLSLCERAQLSL
;
A
#
# COMPACT_ATOMS: atom_id res chain seq x y z
N MET A 1 27.28 -5.73 -46.07
CA MET A 1 27.55 -6.49 -44.83
C MET A 1 27.08 -5.63 -43.66
N PRO A 2 25.94 -5.95 -43.03
CA PRO A 2 25.61 -5.43 -41.71
C PRO A 2 26.16 -6.37 -40.63
N THR A 3 26.69 -5.79 -39.57
CA THR A 3 27.31 -6.42 -38.40
C THR A 3 26.28 -7.19 -37.58
N ARG A 4 26.67 -8.40 -37.15
CA ARG A 4 25.86 -9.40 -36.44
C ARG A 4 25.99 -9.25 -34.91
N GLU A 5 26.27 -8.03 -34.43
CA GLU A 5 26.64 -7.77 -33.03
C GLU A 5 25.48 -7.24 -32.16
N GLY A 6 24.38 -6.75 -32.75
CA GLY A 6 23.26 -6.19 -31.97
C GLY A 6 22.38 -7.22 -31.23
N GLY A 7 22.14 -8.39 -31.82
CA GLY A 7 21.20 -9.37 -31.25
C GLY A 7 21.73 -10.13 -30.03
N LYS A 8 23.02 -10.03 -29.72
CA LYS A 8 23.64 -10.71 -28.57
C LYS A 8 23.65 -9.85 -27.31
N GLU A 9 23.54 -8.54 -27.46
CA GLU A 9 23.40 -7.60 -26.35
C GLU A 9 21.93 -7.47 -25.94
N GLU A 10 20.98 -7.50 -26.90
CA GLU A 10 19.54 -7.57 -26.60
C GLU A 10 19.15 -8.86 -25.86
N GLU A 11 19.60 -10.03 -26.33
CA GLU A 11 19.30 -11.34 -25.69
C GLU A 11 19.88 -11.43 -24.27
N LYS A 12 21.01 -10.76 -24.02
CA LYS A 12 21.62 -10.70 -22.68
C LYS A 12 20.86 -9.74 -21.76
N ALA A 13 20.36 -8.63 -22.28
CA ALA A 13 19.57 -7.68 -21.51
C ALA A 13 18.20 -8.26 -21.13
N GLU A 14 17.56 -9.02 -22.02
CA GLU A 14 16.30 -9.73 -21.72
C GLU A 14 16.49 -10.83 -20.65
N GLU A 15 17.64 -11.53 -20.64
CA GLU A 15 17.95 -12.55 -19.63
C GLU A 15 18.24 -11.92 -18.25
N GLU A 16 18.89 -10.75 -18.23
CA GLU A 16 19.20 -10.00 -17.00
C GLU A 16 17.94 -9.35 -16.39
N GLU A 17 17.02 -8.81 -17.21
CA GLU A 17 15.70 -8.32 -16.75
C GLU A 17 14.84 -9.47 -16.19
N ALA A 18 14.89 -10.66 -16.80
CA ALA A 18 14.12 -11.81 -16.32
C ALA A 18 14.64 -12.36 -14.98
N GLU A 19 15.96 -12.40 -14.78
CA GLU A 19 16.55 -12.79 -13.49
C GLU A 19 16.24 -11.76 -12.39
N GLU A 20 16.16 -10.47 -12.72
CA GLU A 20 15.80 -9.41 -11.77
C GLU A 20 14.31 -9.49 -11.38
N GLU A 21 13.41 -9.74 -12.34
CA GLU A 21 11.97 -9.93 -12.10
C GLU A 21 11.69 -11.18 -11.23
N GLU A 22 12.38 -12.30 -11.49
CA GLU A 22 12.27 -13.51 -10.65
C GLU A 22 12.77 -13.28 -9.21
N ALA A 23 13.85 -12.52 -9.03
CA ALA A 23 14.40 -12.21 -7.71
C ALA A 23 13.49 -11.25 -6.91
N GLU A 24 12.82 -10.31 -7.58
CA GLU A 24 11.83 -9.43 -6.96
C GLU A 24 10.57 -10.20 -6.54
N GLU A 25 10.14 -11.18 -7.34
CA GLU A 25 8.99 -12.04 -7.00
C GLU A 25 9.30 -12.95 -5.79
N GLU A 26 10.48 -13.57 -5.75
CA GLU A 26 10.91 -14.42 -4.62
C GLU A 26 11.03 -13.61 -3.30
N LYS A 27 11.54 -12.38 -3.38
CA LYS A 27 11.61 -11.47 -2.23
C LYS A 27 10.24 -11.03 -1.74
N ALA A 28 9.28 -10.81 -2.64
CA ALA A 28 7.90 -10.48 -2.29
C ALA A 28 7.20 -11.64 -1.58
N GLU A 29 7.42 -12.88 -2.05
CA GLU A 29 6.88 -14.08 -1.41
C GLU A 29 7.48 -14.31 -0.01
N GLU A 30 8.77 -14.03 0.21
CA GLU A 30 9.38 -14.09 1.54
C GLU A 30 8.81 -13.02 2.50
N GLU A 31 8.63 -11.77 2.07
CA GLU A 31 8.01 -10.72 2.90
C GLU A 31 6.54 -11.05 3.24
N GLU A 32 5.78 -11.63 2.30
CA GLU A 32 4.42 -12.11 2.57
C GLU A 32 4.39 -13.26 3.58
N ALA A 33 5.32 -14.22 3.45
CA ALA A 33 5.44 -15.33 4.39
C ALA A 33 5.82 -14.84 5.79
N GLU A 34 6.73 -13.87 5.90
CA GLU A 34 7.07 -13.25 7.19
C GLU A 34 5.89 -12.47 7.78
N GLU A 35 5.08 -11.78 6.97
CA GLU A 35 3.83 -11.15 7.43
C GLU A 35 2.79 -12.18 7.88
N GLU A 36 2.60 -13.27 7.15
CA GLU A 36 1.66 -14.35 7.52
C GLU A 36 2.10 -15.07 8.81
N GLU A 37 3.40 -15.37 8.95
CA GLU A 37 3.97 -15.92 10.18
C GLU A 37 3.83 -14.95 11.35
N ALA A 38 4.05 -13.64 11.13
CA ALA A 38 3.80 -12.62 12.16
C ALA A 38 2.31 -12.49 12.53
N GLU A 39 1.38 -12.71 11.59
CA GLU A 39 -0.06 -12.77 11.83
C GLU A 39 -0.46 -14.07 12.58
N GLU A 40 0.26 -15.18 12.39
CA GLU A 40 0.06 -16.45 13.10
C GLU A 40 0.70 -16.45 14.50
N GLU A 41 1.80 -15.72 14.71
CA GLU A 41 2.44 -15.48 16.02
C GLU A 41 1.66 -14.52 16.93
N VAL A 42 0.58 -13.87 16.45
CA VAL A 42 -0.39 -13.18 17.33
C VAL A 42 -1.13 -14.24 18.15
N GLY A 43 -0.51 -14.64 19.26
CA GLY A 43 -1.06 -15.59 20.20
C GLY A 43 -2.46 -15.19 20.67
N GLU A 44 -3.26 -16.17 21.10
CA GLU A 44 -4.60 -15.98 21.67
C GLU A 44 -4.66 -14.94 22.81
N GLU A 45 -3.51 -14.51 23.34
CA GLU A 45 -3.38 -13.53 24.42
C GLU A 45 -3.48 -12.05 23.96
N ASP A 46 -3.31 -11.73 22.67
CA ASP A 46 -3.41 -10.34 22.15
C ASP A 46 -4.74 -10.04 21.45
N VAL A 47 -5.70 -10.96 21.51
CA VAL A 47 -7.08 -10.69 21.06
C VAL A 47 -7.77 -9.82 22.11
N ALA A 48 -7.92 -8.53 21.79
CA ALA A 48 -8.63 -7.57 22.62
C ALA A 48 -10.00 -8.16 23.07
N PRO A 49 -10.30 -8.22 24.38
CA PRO A 49 -11.52 -8.84 24.86
C PRO A 49 -12.77 -8.18 24.25
N ARG A 50 -13.84 -8.97 24.05
CA ARG A 50 -15.12 -8.44 23.56
C ARG A 50 -15.55 -7.25 24.42
N GLY A 51 -15.66 -6.08 23.80
CA GLY A 51 -16.01 -4.82 24.47
C GLY A 51 -14.85 -3.86 24.72
N VAL A 52 -13.64 -4.11 24.21
CA VAL A 52 -12.58 -3.08 24.16
C VAL A 52 -13.04 -1.94 23.25
N VAL A 53 -13.27 -0.78 23.87
CA VAL A 53 -13.49 0.47 23.16
C VAL A 53 -12.13 1.01 22.73
N VAL A 54 -11.76 0.75 21.47
CA VAL A 54 -10.58 1.39 20.85
C VAL A 54 -10.88 2.88 20.72
N LYS A 55 -10.34 3.69 21.63
CA LYS A 55 -10.52 5.15 21.60
C LYS A 55 -9.45 5.76 20.70
N LEU A 56 -9.81 6.08 19.47
CA LEU A 56 -8.98 6.90 18.60
C LEU A 56 -9.02 8.35 19.14
N ALA A 57 -7.88 8.84 19.62
CA ALA A 57 -7.71 10.23 20.05
C ALA A 57 -6.83 10.94 19.03
N ILE A 58 -7.43 11.83 18.24
CA ILE A 58 -6.70 12.59 17.21
C ILE A 58 -6.12 13.83 17.86
N THR A 59 -4.80 13.92 17.89
CA THR A 59 -4.09 15.06 18.47
C THR A 59 -3.14 15.65 17.45
N ARG A 60 -3.60 16.64 16.67
CA ARG A 60 -2.86 17.81 16.13
C ARG A 60 -3.52 18.37 14.86
N GLU A 61 -3.39 19.68 14.68
CA GLU A 61 -3.84 20.42 13.49
C GLU A 61 -2.92 20.22 12.26
N SER A 62 -1.76 19.57 12.43
CA SER A 62 -0.71 19.45 11.40
C SER A 62 -0.68 18.09 10.69
N VAL A 63 -1.71 17.26 10.86
CA VAL A 63 -1.79 15.92 10.24
C VAL A 63 -2.81 16.00 9.11
N ASP A 64 -2.35 15.80 7.86
CA ASP A 64 -3.22 15.89 6.68
C ASP A 64 -4.21 14.73 6.61
N THR A 65 -3.74 13.49 6.78
CA THR A 65 -4.55 12.27 6.73
C THR A 65 -4.17 11.33 7.87
N ILE A 66 -5.16 10.67 8.47
CA ILE A 66 -4.97 9.59 9.44
C ILE A 66 -5.43 8.29 8.80
N VAL A 67 -4.49 7.38 8.57
CA VAL A 67 -4.82 6.05 8.07
C VAL A 67 -5.19 5.16 9.24
N VAL A 68 -6.37 4.55 9.18
CA VAL A 68 -6.83 3.54 10.14
C VAL A 68 -6.70 2.20 9.45
N ASP A 69 -5.60 1.49 9.70
CA ASP A 69 -5.40 0.11 9.24
C ASP A 69 -6.29 -0.85 10.04
N VAL A 70 -7.13 -1.61 9.34
CA VAL A 70 -8.06 -2.56 9.92
C VAL A 70 -7.84 -3.93 9.31
N LYS A 71 -7.27 -4.81 10.13
CA LYS A 71 -7.05 -6.21 9.80
C LYS A 71 -8.17 -7.08 10.37
N ILE A 72 -8.59 -8.07 9.60
CA ILE A 72 -9.53 -9.11 10.03
C ILE A 72 -8.89 -10.46 9.78
N LYS A 73 -9.03 -11.38 10.74
CA LYS A 73 -8.42 -12.71 10.66
C LYS A 73 -8.97 -13.52 9.49
N SER A 74 -8.10 -14.24 8.79
CA SER A 74 -8.47 -15.20 7.76
C SER A 74 -9.52 -16.21 8.26
N GLY A 75 -10.49 -16.53 7.40
CA GLY A 75 -11.61 -17.43 7.74
C GLY A 75 -12.76 -16.80 8.55
N SER A 76 -12.74 -15.49 8.79
CA SER A 76 -13.84 -14.77 9.46
C SER A 76 -15.16 -14.85 8.68
N MET A 77 -16.29 -14.90 9.39
CA MET A 77 -17.60 -14.96 8.75
C MET A 77 -18.07 -13.56 8.30
N SER A 78 -19.03 -13.49 7.38
CA SER A 78 -19.59 -12.21 6.93
C SER A 78 -20.18 -11.37 8.07
N ALA A 79 -20.69 -12.01 9.13
CA ALA A 79 -21.18 -11.31 10.31
C ALA A 79 -20.05 -10.61 11.08
N ASP A 80 -18.85 -11.21 11.12
CA ASP A 80 -17.67 -10.63 11.77
C ASP A 80 -17.16 -9.43 10.98
N VAL A 81 -17.13 -9.53 9.64
CA VAL A 81 -16.77 -8.40 8.75
C VAL A 81 -17.69 -7.21 8.96
N ILE A 82 -19.01 -7.45 8.99
CA ILE A 82 -20.01 -6.39 9.21
C ILE A 82 -19.84 -5.76 10.60
N SER A 83 -19.70 -6.60 11.62
CA SER A 83 -19.52 -6.15 13.01
C SER A 83 -18.26 -5.30 13.17
N LEU A 84 -17.14 -5.71 12.56
CA LEU A 84 -15.90 -4.95 12.59
C LEU A 84 -16.03 -3.62 11.86
N ALA A 85 -16.64 -3.60 10.67
CA ALA A 85 -16.89 -2.38 9.92
C ALA A 85 -17.74 -1.37 10.72
N GLU A 86 -18.84 -1.82 11.33
CA GLU A 86 -19.71 -0.98 12.14
C GLU A 86 -18.98 -0.42 13.37
N GLN A 87 -18.18 -1.25 14.05
CA GLN A 87 -17.40 -0.84 15.21
C GLN A 87 -16.34 0.20 14.82
N THR A 88 -15.58 -0.03 13.74
CA THR A 88 -14.58 0.93 13.27
C THR A 88 -15.21 2.26 12.87
N LEU A 89 -16.29 2.24 12.07
CA LEU A 89 -17.01 3.45 11.68
C LEU A 89 -17.58 4.19 12.90
N SER A 90 -18.06 3.48 13.91
CA SER A 90 -18.48 4.06 15.18
C SER A 90 -17.32 4.78 15.88
N GLN A 91 -16.12 4.20 15.93
CA GLN A 91 -14.95 4.86 16.53
C GLN A 91 -14.49 6.09 15.74
N ILE A 92 -14.43 6.01 14.41
CA ILE A 92 -14.08 7.15 13.55
C ILE A 92 -15.04 8.33 13.81
N ARG A 93 -16.36 8.05 13.85
CA ARG A 93 -17.38 9.08 14.15
C ARG A 93 -17.22 9.65 15.56
N ARG A 94 -16.99 8.81 16.57
CA ARG A 94 -16.81 9.23 17.97
C ARG A 94 -15.56 10.07 18.16
N ALA A 95 -14.49 9.76 17.44
CA ALA A 95 -13.25 10.54 17.42
C ALA A 95 -13.42 11.89 16.73
N GLY A 96 -14.51 12.10 15.97
CA GLY A 96 -14.71 13.29 15.16
C GLY A 96 -13.70 13.41 14.03
N CYS A 97 -13.15 12.27 13.57
CA CYS A 97 -12.14 12.27 12.52
C CYS A 97 -12.74 12.70 11.19
N ARG A 98 -12.23 13.80 10.62
CA ARG A 98 -12.70 14.33 9.33
C ARG A 98 -11.76 14.01 8.17
N ASN A 99 -10.53 13.64 8.49
CA ASN A 99 -9.45 13.33 7.56
C ASN A 99 -8.95 11.88 7.72
N CYS A 100 -9.83 10.98 8.16
CA CYS A 100 -9.49 9.56 8.24
C CYS A 100 -9.69 8.88 6.90
N LEU A 101 -8.75 8.00 6.58
CA LEU A 101 -8.88 7.00 5.54
C LEU A 101 -8.88 5.62 6.21
N LEU A 102 -9.88 4.80 5.93
CA LEU A 102 -9.90 3.43 6.40
C LEU A 102 -9.14 2.55 5.40
N TRP A 103 -8.13 1.85 5.86
CA TRP A 103 -7.42 0.86 5.06
C TRP A 103 -7.81 -0.54 5.53
N ALA A 104 -8.09 -1.44 4.57
CA ALA A 104 -8.38 -2.83 4.85
C ALA A 104 -7.61 -3.77 3.91
N LYS A 105 -6.91 -4.76 4.48
CA LYS A 105 -6.35 -5.91 3.74
C LYS A 105 -7.45 -6.76 3.11
N SER A 106 -8.63 -6.81 3.74
CA SER A 106 -9.80 -7.52 3.21
C SER A 106 -10.67 -6.65 2.30
N ASP A 107 -10.83 -7.13 1.07
CA ASP A 107 -11.75 -6.59 0.07
C ASP A 107 -13.20 -6.49 0.56
N ASP A 108 -13.68 -7.53 1.26
CA ASP A 108 -15.03 -7.58 1.81
C ASP A 108 -15.24 -6.53 2.90
N LEU A 109 -14.20 -6.26 3.69
CA LEU A 109 -14.24 -5.21 4.70
C LEU A 109 -14.30 -3.83 4.05
N ALA A 110 -13.43 -3.55 3.07
CA ALA A 110 -13.45 -2.30 2.31
C ALA A 110 -14.82 -2.04 1.65
N ARG A 111 -15.37 -3.04 0.96
CA ARG A 111 -16.71 -2.96 0.35
C ARG A 111 -17.82 -2.76 1.39
N THR A 112 -17.72 -3.43 2.53
CA THR A 112 -18.72 -3.31 3.60
C THR A 112 -18.69 -1.93 4.25
N VAL A 113 -17.51 -1.37 4.49
CA VAL A 113 -17.35 0.01 4.95
C VAL A 113 -17.99 1.00 3.99
N LYS A 114 -17.66 0.94 2.68
CA LYS A 114 -18.25 1.82 1.67
C LYS A 114 -19.76 1.66 1.53
N ARG A 115 -20.30 0.47 1.79
CA ARG A 115 -21.75 0.21 1.78
C ARG A 115 -22.46 0.79 3.00
N ILE A 116 -21.84 0.73 4.18
CA ILE A 116 -22.42 1.27 5.42
C ILE A 116 -22.33 2.80 5.44
N ASP A 117 -21.18 3.35 5.08
CA ASP A 117 -20.93 4.79 5.07
C ASP A 117 -20.08 5.19 3.84
N PRO A 118 -20.73 5.53 2.72
CA PRO A 118 -20.02 5.92 1.50
C PRO A 118 -19.18 7.20 1.63
N SER A 119 -19.41 8.00 2.67
CA SER A 119 -18.70 9.28 2.88
C SER A 119 -17.31 9.11 3.48
N VAL A 120 -17.03 7.97 4.11
CA VAL A 120 -15.71 7.64 4.64
C VAL A 120 -14.82 7.17 3.50
N LYS A 121 -13.63 7.79 3.38
CA LYS A 121 -12.59 7.34 2.44
C LYS A 121 -12.13 5.93 2.82
N ALA A 122 -11.99 5.05 1.84
CA ALA A 122 -11.44 3.73 2.04
C ALA A 122 -10.33 3.38 1.04
N GLY A 123 -9.42 2.51 1.44
CA GLY A 123 -8.42 1.90 0.59
C GLY A 123 -8.30 0.40 0.80
N TYR A 124 -7.73 -0.28 -0.20
CA TYR A 124 -7.54 -1.72 -0.24
C TYR A 124 -6.14 -2.09 -0.72
N VAL A 125 -5.70 -3.32 -0.44
CA VAL A 125 -4.35 -3.79 -0.77
C VAL A 125 -4.26 -4.29 -2.21
N VAL A 126 -3.20 -3.93 -2.94
CA VAL A 126 -2.84 -4.45 -4.25
C VAL A 126 -1.48 -5.12 -4.10
N MET A 127 -1.41 -6.40 -4.40
CA MET A 127 -0.19 -7.21 -4.32
C MET A 127 -0.29 -8.36 -5.31
N ASN A 128 0.85 -9.01 -5.56
CA ASN A 128 0.82 -10.30 -6.24
C ASN A 128 0.21 -11.30 -5.26
N ASP A 129 -0.61 -12.20 -5.75
CA ASP A 129 -1.16 -13.29 -4.93
C ASP A 129 -1.30 -14.47 -5.87
N SER A 130 -0.49 -15.50 -5.63
CA SER A 130 -0.44 -16.71 -6.43
C SER A 130 -1.79 -17.43 -6.52
N SER A 131 -2.67 -17.21 -5.55
CA SER A 131 -4.03 -17.74 -5.49
C SER A 131 -5.09 -16.77 -6.06
N ASN A 132 -4.82 -15.46 -6.11
CA ASN A 132 -5.77 -14.41 -6.47
C ASN A 132 -5.18 -13.38 -7.44
N THR A 133 -5.05 -13.74 -8.72
CA THR A 133 -4.56 -12.83 -9.78
C THR A 133 -5.30 -11.49 -9.89
N TRP A 134 -6.55 -11.41 -9.44
CA TRP A 134 -7.35 -10.18 -9.42
C TRP A 134 -6.84 -9.14 -8.39
N MET A 135 -6.00 -9.53 -7.44
CA MET A 135 -5.45 -8.62 -6.41
C MET A 135 -4.49 -7.58 -7.00
N THR A 136 -3.94 -7.83 -8.19
CA THR A 136 -3.14 -6.88 -8.97
C THR A 136 -3.98 -5.79 -9.67
N ASP A 137 -5.31 -5.95 -9.77
CA ASP A 137 -6.17 -4.95 -10.41
C ASP A 137 -6.36 -3.73 -9.50
N VAL A 138 -5.71 -2.63 -9.88
CA VAL A 138 -5.76 -1.35 -9.18
C VAL A 138 -7.12 -0.64 -9.24
N LEU A 139 -8.08 -1.12 -10.03
CA LEU A 139 -9.42 -0.52 -10.17
C LEU A 139 -10.56 -1.43 -9.67
N ARG A 140 -10.26 -2.58 -9.07
CA ARG A 140 -11.25 -3.60 -8.71
C ARG A 140 -12.32 -3.19 -7.69
N ILE A 141 -12.06 -2.17 -6.85
CA ILE A 141 -13.09 -1.56 -5.99
C ILE A 141 -13.25 -0.11 -6.41
N GLU A 142 -14.21 0.13 -7.31
CA GLU A 142 -14.50 1.45 -7.87
C GLU A 142 -14.76 2.50 -6.78
N THR A 143 -15.50 2.12 -5.72
CA THR A 143 -15.93 3.03 -4.65
C THR A 143 -14.85 3.43 -3.66
N ALA A 144 -13.69 2.78 -3.68
CA ALA A 144 -12.58 3.10 -2.77
C ALA A 144 -11.66 4.16 -3.40
N GLU A 145 -11.17 5.10 -2.60
CA GLU A 145 -10.42 6.26 -3.07
C GLU A 145 -8.90 6.06 -3.04
N ALA A 146 -8.40 5.02 -2.36
CA ALA A 146 -6.98 4.72 -2.30
C ALA A 146 -6.67 3.24 -2.57
N ILE A 147 -5.43 2.98 -2.98
CA ILE A 147 -4.85 1.65 -3.09
C ILE A 147 -3.52 1.62 -2.34
N ALA A 148 -3.30 0.55 -1.58
CA ALA A 148 -2.01 0.25 -0.96
C ALA A 148 -1.33 -0.82 -1.81
N VAL A 149 -0.34 -0.44 -2.59
CA VAL A 149 0.35 -1.29 -3.56
C VAL A 149 1.66 -1.79 -2.98
N TYR A 150 1.92 -3.10 -3.09
CA TYR A 150 3.24 -3.64 -2.81
C TYR A 150 4.28 -2.92 -3.68
N HIS A 151 5.34 -2.41 -3.07
CA HIS A 151 6.25 -1.46 -3.71
C HIS A 151 6.93 -2.02 -4.97
N GLY A 152 7.23 -3.33 -5.02
CA GLY A 152 7.78 -3.98 -6.21
C GLY A 152 6.85 -3.96 -7.43
N LEU A 153 5.53 -3.81 -7.24
CA LEU A 153 4.60 -3.69 -8.38
C LEU A 153 4.48 -2.25 -8.91
N VAL A 154 5.03 -1.26 -8.20
CA VAL A 154 4.82 0.14 -8.52
C VAL A 154 5.66 0.54 -9.73
N ASN A 155 4.97 1.04 -10.76
CA ASN A 155 5.59 1.65 -11.93
C ASN A 155 4.68 2.73 -12.54
N GLN A 156 5.22 3.52 -13.46
CA GLN A 156 4.54 4.70 -14.02
C GLN A 156 3.23 4.32 -14.71
N ARG A 157 3.17 3.13 -15.31
CA ARG A 157 1.97 2.62 -15.97
C ARG A 157 0.88 2.30 -14.96
N LEU A 158 1.22 1.64 -13.85
CA LEU A 158 0.32 1.36 -12.74
C LEU A 158 -0.18 2.68 -12.14
N VAL A 159 0.74 3.57 -11.77
CA VAL A 159 0.42 4.89 -11.17
C VAL A 159 -0.49 5.69 -12.09
N ALA A 160 -0.19 5.77 -13.39
CA ALA A 160 -1.03 6.47 -14.35
C ALA A 160 -2.43 5.84 -14.50
N THR A 161 -2.55 4.52 -14.36
CA THR A 161 -3.83 3.82 -14.44
C THR A 161 -4.67 4.05 -13.19
N ALA A 162 -4.06 3.88 -12.01
CA ALA A 162 -4.68 4.14 -10.72
C ALA A 162 -5.18 5.60 -10.62
N ARG A 163 -4.32 6.57 -10.97
CA ARG A 163 -4.65 8.01 -10.95
C ARG A 163 -5.78 8.35 -11.91
N ARG A 164 -5.81 7.77 -13.12
CA ARG A 164 -6.94 7.91 -14.06
C ARG A 164 -8.26 7.34 -13.51
N GLY A 165 -8.17 6.31 -12.68
CA GLY A 165 -9.30 5.74 -11.94
C GLY A 165 -9.66 6.49 -10.66
N GLY A 166 -9.03 7.64 -10.39
CA GLY A 166 -9.31 8.46 -9.20
C GLY A 166 -8.78 7.86 -7.90
N LYS A 167 -7.72 7.04 -7.96
CA LYS A 167 -7.08 6.46 -6.77
C LYS A 167 -5.91 7.31 -6.29
N GLU A 168 -5.78 7.46 -4.98
CA GLU A 168 -4.55 7.81 -4.28
C GLU A 168 -3.68 6.54 -4.14
N ILE A 169 -2.38 6.61 -4.43
CA ILE A 169 -1.46 5.46 -4.46
C ILE A 169 -0.55 5.50 -3.22
N PHE A 170 -0.65 4.46 -2.40
CA PHE A 170 0.16 4.25 -1.20
C PHE A 170 1.09 3.08 -1.48
N ALA A 171 2.40 3.23 -1.38
CA ALA A 171 3.36 2.13 -1.54
C ALA A 171 3.71 1.50 -0.19
N TRP A 172 3.71 0.18 -0.08
CA TRP A 172 4.08 -0.56 1.14
C TRP A 172 4.94 -1.81 0.86
N THR A 173 5.69 -2.33 1.83
CA THR A 173 6.37 -1.54 2.88
C THR A 173 7.75 -1.17 2.33
N VAL A 174 8.09 0.11 2.33
CA VAL A 174 9.28 0.63 1.63
C VAL A 174 10.36 0.98 2.64
N ASP A 175 11.30 0.07 2.89
CA ASP A 175 12.32 0.25 3.92
C ASP A 175 13.75 0.44 3.39
N GLU A 176 13.98 0.06 2.13
CA GLU A 176 15.25 0.26 1.45
C GLU A 176 15.34 1.62 0.76
N GLU A 177 16.54 2.22 0.84
CA GLU A 177 16.78 3.58 0.32
C GLU A 177 16.57 3.67 -1.19
N THR A 178 16.93 2.62 -1.94
CA THR A 178 16.70 2.52 -3.38
C THR A 178 15.21 2.51 -3.71
N ASP A 179 14.43 1.73 -2.98
CA ASP A 179 12.98 1.62 -3.20
C ASP A 179 12.28 2.93 -2.81
N MET A 180 12.76 3.61 -1.77
CA MET A 180 12.30 4.96 -1.40
C MET A 180 12.52 5.97 -2.53
N GLU A 181 13.69 5.95 -3.17
CA GLU A 181 14.01 6.82 -4.32
C GLU A 181 13.12 6.47 -5.51
N ASN A 182 12.97 5.19 -5.83
CA ASN A 182 12.08 4.71 -6.88
C ASN A 182 10.63 5.17 -6.64
N MET A 183 10.08 5.03 -5.43
CA MET A 183 8.70 5.47 -5.14
C MET A 183 8.51 6.98 -5.35
N ILE A 184 9.53 7.79 -5.07
CA ILE A 184 9.49 9.24 -5.34
C ILE A 184 9.45 9.49 -6.86
N GLU A 185 10.27 8.79 -7.64
CA GLU A 185 10.33 8.94 -9.09
C GLU A 185 9.07 8.44 -9.80
N GLU A 186 8.53 7.33 -9.34
CA GLU A 186 7.28 6.74 -9.82
C GLU A 186 6.05 7.61 -9.47
N GLY A 187 6.21 8.52 -8.50
CA GLY A 187 5.23 9.54 -8.19
C GLY A 187 4.01 9.00 -7.44
N VAL A 188 4.25 8.09 -6.49
CA VAL A 188 3.23 7.66 -5.52
C VAL A 188 2.82 8.82 -4.61
N ASP A 189 1.62 8.74 -4.03
CA ASP A 189 1.10 9.82 -3.18
C ASP A 189 1.56 9.65 -1.71
N VAL A 190 1.75 8.40 -1.26
CA VAL A 190 2.17 8.06 0.12
C VAL A 190 3.15 6.90 0.11
N VAL A 191 4.16 6.95 0.99
CA VAL A 191 5.06 5.84 1.30
C VAL A 191 4.79 5.35 2.71
N ILE A 192 4.54 4.04 2.85
CA ILE A 192 4.42 3.32 4.12
C ILE A 192 5.77 2.67 4.39
N THR A 193 6.40 3.02 5.51
CA THR A 193 7.76 2.59 5.89
C THR A 193 7.86 2.40 7.39
N ASN A 194 8.69 1.46 7.82
CA ASN A 194 9.12 1.27 9.19
C ASN A 194 10.17 2.31 9.62
N ASP A 195 10.86 2.98 8.69
CA ASP A 195 11.88 4.01 8.95
C ASP A 195 11.50 5.39 8.36
N PRO A 196 10.53 6.11 8.96
CA PRO A 196 10.09 7.42 8.47
C PRO A 196 11.19 8.49 8.57
N LEU A 197 12.20 8.31 9.41
CA LEU A 197 13.32 9.25 9.51
C LEU A 197 14.28 9.11 8.33
N ARG A 198 14.55 7.87 7.90
CA ARG A 198 15.30 7.59 6.67
C ARG A 198 14.57 8.13 5.46
N PHE A 199 13.28 7.81 5.29
CA PHE A 199 12.52 8.33 4.15
C PHE A 199 12.54 9.86 4.07
N ARG A 200 12.40 10.54 5.21
CA ARG A 200 12.52 12.01 5.26
C ARG A 200 13.88 12.51 4.81
N ALA A 201 14.97 11.81 5.14
CA ALA A 201 16.31 12.17 4.69
C ALA A 201 16.45 11.98 3.17
N VAL A 202 15.99 10.85 2.63
CA VAL A 202 15.97 10.56 1.19
C VAL A 202 15.20 11.64 0.42
N LEU A 203 13.95 11.90 0.82
CA LEU A 203 13.10 12.91 0.19
C LEU A 203 13.74 14.31 0.22
N SER A 204 14.38 14.69 1.33
CA SER A 204 15.06 15.98 1.46
C SER A 204 16.24 16.12 0.48
N ARG A 205 17.02 15.04 0.28
CA ARG A 205 18.11 15.03 -0.70
C ARG A 205 17.56 15.14 -2.12
N TYR A 206 16.51 14.38 -2.43
CA TYR A 206 15.87 14.38 -3.74
C TYR A 206 15.34 15.76 -4.12
N LEU A 207 14.57 16.41 -3.23
CA LEU A 207 14.05 17.77 -3.46
C LEU A 207 15.17 18.81 -3.64
N SER A 208 16.26 18.68 -2.89
CA SER A 208 17.43 19.56 -3.05
C SER A 208 18.12 19.39 -4.40
N LEU A 209 18.10 18.20 -4.99
CA LEU A 209 18.64 17.95 -6.33
C LEU A 209 17.74 18.57 -7.41
N CYS A 210 16.42 18.43 -7.29
CA CYS A 210 15.46 19.06 -8.21
C CYS A 210 15.61 20.60 -8.23
N GLU A 211 15.72 21.24 -7.07
CA GLU A 211 15.89 22.69 -6.98
C GLU A 211 17.18 23.15 -7.69
N ARG A 212 18.28 22.42 -7.52
CA ARG A 212 19.55 22.71 -8.21
C ARG A 212 19.45 22.52 -9.72
N ALA A 213 18.78 21.47 -10.18
CA ALA A 213 18.60 21.21 -11.61
C ALA A 213 17.77 22.34 -12.26
N GLN A 214 16.73 22.81 -11.59
CA GLN A 214 15.85 23.87 -12.08
C GLN A 214 16.54 25.26 -12.12
N LEU A 215 17.53 25.50 -11.25
CA LEU A 215 18.36 26.73 -11.27
C LEU A 215 19.49 26.71 -12.31
N SER A 216 19.71 25.57 -12.97
CA SER A 216 20.76 25.39 -13.99
C SER A 216 20.25 25.47 -15.44
N LEU A 217 18.94 25.68 -15.62
CA LEU A 217 18.25 25.92 -16.89
C LEU A 217 17.92 27.41 -17.06
#